data_AF-A0A1I4UJ91-F1
#
_entry.id   AF-A0A1I4UJ91-F1
#
_cell.length_a   1.000
_cell.length_b   1.000
_cell.length_c   1.000
_cell.angle_alpha   90.00
_cell.angle_beta   90.00
_cell.angle_gamma   90.00
#
_symmetry.space_group_name_H-M   'P 1'
#
loop_
_entity.id
_entity.type
_entity.pdbx_description
1 polymer ?
#
loop_
_entity_poly.entity_id
_entity_poly.type
_entity_poly.pdbx_seq_one_letter_code
_entity_poly.pdbx_strand_id
1 'polypeptide(L)'
;MIASSNAFSYIRPDSKGKPYTFNVNFTSKPQSYEISPTEPIDIISVTVLEIDKESGFQEIYNYYIREWNGELLIGVIKKQQFNPIKSEPLDELKDMVLARYEDMVREKRK
;
A
#
# COMPACT_ATOMS: atom_id res chain seq x y z
N MET A 1 -17.65 6.87 3.49
CA MET A 1 -16.55 6.25 4.26
C MET A 1 -15.59 7.37 4.66
N ILE A 2 -14.95 7.33 5.83
CA ILE A 2 -14.01 8.39 6.28
C ILE A 2 -12.59 7.94 5.97
N ALA A 3 -11.76 8.83 5.42
CA ALA A 3 -10.34 8.56 5.21
C ALA A 3 -9.68 8.11 6.51
N SER A 4 -8.87 7.06 6.44
CA SER A 4 -8.26 6.42 7.62
C SER A 4 -6.83 6.04 7.32
N SER A 5 -5.91 6.37 8.22
CA SER A 5 -4.48 6.15 8.02
C SER A 5 -3.89 5.26 9.12
N ASN A 6 -2.92 4.42 8.76
CA ASN A 6 -2.15 3.59 9.68
C ASN A 6 -0.71 3.45 9.19
N ALA A 7 0.17 3.04 10.09
CA ALA A 7 1.58 2.85 9.85
C ALA A 7 2.07 1.57 10.51
N PHE A 8 2.99 0.87 9.86
CA PHE A 8 3.71 -0.25 10.46
C PHE A 8 5.09 -0.41 9.84
N SER A 9 5.96 -1.14 10.52
CA SER A 9 7.30 -1.44 10.03
C SER A 9 7.57 -2.93 10.08
N TYR A 10 8.36 -3.42 9.14
CA TYR A 10 8.87 -4.79 9.15
C TYR A 10 10.27 -4.85 8.53
N ILE A 11 10.99 -5.95 8.79
CA ILE A 11 12.32 -6.20 8.22
C ILE A 11 12.17 -7.32 7.20
N ARG A 12 12.75 -7.12 6.01
CA ARG A 12 12.79 -8.15 4.97
C ARG A 12 14.21 -8.21 4.38
N PRO A 13 14.80 -9.40 4.25
CA PRO A 13 16.08 -9.55 3.59
C PRO A 13 15.96 -9.40 2.08
N ASP A 14 17.00 -8.88 1.42
CA ASP A 14 17.14 -8.93 -0.03
C ASP A 14 17.49 -10.34 -0.52
N SER A 15 17.66 -10.51 -1.83
CA SER A 15 18.06 -11.79 -2.43
C SER A 15 19.45 -12.28 -1.99
N LYS A 16 20.26 -11.44 -1.37
CA LYS A 16 21.59 -11.76 -0.84
C LYS A 16 21.59 -11.96 0.69
N GLY A 17 20.42 -11.88 1.34
CA GLY A 17 20.25 -12.04 2.78
C GLY A 17 20.51 -10.77 3.59
N LYS A 18 20.78 -9.63 2.94
CA LYS A 18 20.99 -8.36 3.63
C LYS A 18 19.64 -7.82 4.14
N PRO A 19 19.51 -7.47 5.44
CA PRO A 19 18.25 -7.00 6.00
C PRO A 19 17.95 -5.54 5.61
N TYR A 20 16.74 -5.28 5.11
CA TYR A 20 16.22 -3.95 4.87
C TYR A 20 15.02 -3.68 5.79
N THR A 21 14.93 -2.45 6.31
CA THR A 21 13.78 -2.00 7.09
C THR A 21 12.77 -1.34 6.17
N PHE A 22 11.52 -1.79 6.20
CA PHE A 22 10.42 -1.24 5.43
C PHE A 22 9.44 -0.55 6.37
N ASN A 23 9.32 0.76 6.24
CA ASN A 23 8.32 1.56 6.95
C ASN A 23 7.15 1.82 6.01
N VAL A 24 5.98 1.27 6.33
CA VAL A 24 4.78 1.37 5.52
C VAL A 24 3.81 2.33 6.17
N ASN A 25 3.37 3.32 5.42
CA ASN A 25 2.24 4.17 5.75
C ASN A 25 1.14 3.94 4.72
N PHE A 26 -0.11 3.77 5.15
CA PHE A 26 -1.21 3.69 4.20
C PHE A 26 -2.40 4.52 4.64
N THR A 27 -3.18 4.97 3.66
CA THR A 27 -4.38 5.77 3.85
C THR A 27 -5.49 5.27 2.92
N SER A 28 -6.61 4.88 3.51
CA SER A 28 -7.85 4.65 2.76
C SER A 28 -8.38 5.99 2.26
N LYS A 29 -8.56 6.10 0.94
CA LYS A 29 -9.08 7.25 0.21
C LYS A 29 -10.36 6.81 -0.51
N PRO A 30 -11.51 6.80 0.20
CA PRO A 30 -12.78 6.53 -0.43
C PRO A 30 -13.12 7.65 -1.42
N GLN A 31 -13.84 7.30 -2.49
CA GLN A 31 -14.24 8.22 -3.55
C GLN A 31 -13.08 9.03 -4.16
N SER A 32 -11.97 8.37 -4.46
CA SER A 32 -10.79 8.99 -5.06
C SER A 32 -10.95 9.19 -6.57
N TYR A 33 -10.57 10.37 -7.06
CA TYR A 33 -10.52 10.72 -8.47
C TYR A 33 -9.13 10.49 -9.11
N GLU A 34 -8.20 9.86 -8.40
CA GLU A 34 -6.82 9.66 -8.89
C GLU A 34 -6.74 8.74 -10.13
N ILE A 35 -7.73 7.87 -10.34
CA ILE A 35 -7.80 6.92 -11.46
C ILE A 35 -8.91 7.27 -12.46
N SER A 36 -9.91 8.04 -12.06
CA SER A 36 -10.98 8.46 -12.97
C SER A 36 -11.50 9.83 -12.53
N PRO A 37 -11.52 10.83 -13.44
CA PRO A 37 -12.02 12.16 -13.12
C PRO A 37 -13.55 12.22 -13.07
N THR A 38 -14.24 11.22 -13.64
CA THR A 38 -15.71 11.20 -13.76
C THR A 38 -16.37 10.25 -12.78
N GLU A 39 -15.69 9.17 -12.41
CA GLU A 39 -16.23 8.14 -11.51
C GLU A 39 -15.25 7.91 -10.37
N PRO A 40 -15.51 8.47 -9.18
CA PRO A 40 -14.62 8.29 -8.05
C PRO A 40 -14.64 6.83 -7.59
N ILE A 41 -13.46 6.29 -7.29
CA ILE A 41 -13.30 4.91 -6.86
C ILE A 41 -12.57 4.84 -5.52
N ASP A 42 -12.91 3.83 -4.73
CA ASP A 42 -12.24 3.59 -3.46
C ASP A 42 -10.84 3.02 -3.70
N ILE A 43 -9.83 3.67 -3.10
CA ILE A 43 -8.44 3.23 -3.15
C ILE A 43 -7.82 3.27 -1.76
N ILE A 44 -6.77 2.48 -1.56
CA ILE A 44 -5.84 2.62 -0.43
C ILE A 44 -4.51 3.06 -1.00
N SER A 45 -4.05 4.26 -0.63
CA SER A 45 -2.73 4.75 -0.98
C SER A 45 -1.72 4.19 0.02
N VAL A 46 -0.63 3.59 -0.46
CA VAL A 46 0.39 2.92 0.34
C VAL A 46 1.75 3.53 -0.01
N THR A 47 2.43 4.09 0.97
CA THR A 47 3.79 4.62 0.85
C THR A 47 4.73 3.73 1.64
N VAL A 48 5.78 3.24 1.00
CA VAL A 48 6.81 2.39 1.59
C VAL A 48 8.12 3.15 1.58
N LEU A 49 8.73 3.31 2.73
CA LEU A 49 10.09 3.82 2.89
C LEU A 49 10.99 2.63 3.22
N GLU A 50 11.83 2.25 2.24
CA GLU A 50 12.87 1.25 2.39
C GLU A 50 14.14 1.91 2.94
N ILE A 51 14.74 1.29 3.96
CA ILE A 51 15.91 1.82 4.65
C ILE A 51 16.96 0.72 4.80
N ASP A 52 18.15 0.99 4.25
CA ASP A 52 19.37 0.25 4.52
C ASP A 52 20.15 0.98 5.62
N LYS A 53 20.14 0.43 6.84
CA LYS A 53 20.79 1.06 7.98
C LYS A 53 22.30 1.10 7.88
N GLU A 54 22.91 0.19 7.12
CA GLU A 54 24.38 0.10 7.03
C GLU A 54 24.95 1.13 6.06
N SER A 55 24.28 1.35 4.93
CA SER A 55 24.72 2.34 3.93
C SER A 55 24.09 3.72 4.13
N GLY A 56 23.05 3.83 4.95
CA GLY A 56 22.23 5.04 5.06
C GLY A 56 21.31 5.28 3.86
N PHE A 57 21.23 4.32 2.93
CA PHE A 57 20.36 4.40 1.76
C PHE A 57 18.89 4.36 2.17
N GLN A 58 18.09 5.22 1.53
CA GLN A 58 16.66 5.32 1.73
C GLN A 58 15.96 5.50 0.38
N GLU A 59 14.89 4.74 0.14
CA GLU A 59 14.10 4.85 -1.08
C GLU A 59 12.60 4.83 -0.76
N ILE A 60 11.83 5.64 -1.48
CA ILE A 60 10.39 5.79 -1.27
C ILE A 60 9.64 5.23 -2.48
N TYR A 61 8.73 4.31 -2.20
CA TYR A 61 7.83 3.72 -3.18
C TYR A 61 6.39 4.10 -2.85
N ASN A 62 5.62 4.41 -3.88
CA ASN A 62 4.20 4.72 -3.75
C ASN A 62 3.39 3.70 -4.56
N TYR A 63 2.54 2.97 -3.85
CA TYR A 63 1.64 1.98 -4.37
C TYR A 63 0.20 2.34 -4.03
N TYR A 64 -0.71 1.66 -4.70
CA TYR A 64 -2.14 1.79 -4.51
C TYR A 64 -2.76 0.39 -4.49
N ILE A 65 -3.72 0.18 -3.61
CA ILE A 65 -4.56 -1.02 -3.59
C ILE A 65 -5.97 -0.59 -3.99
N ARG A 66 -6.58 -1.32 -4.92
CA ARG A 66 -7.98 -1.11 -5.31
C ARG A 66 -8.66 -2.42 -5.67
N GLU A 67 -9.98 -2.39 -5.63
CA GLU A 67 -10.78 -3.46 -6.21
C GLU A 67 -10.80 -3.34 -7.74
N TRP A 68 -10.55 -4.46 -8.40
CA TRP A 68 -10.60 -4.61 -9.84
C TRP A 68 -11.21 -5.97 -10.16
N ASN A 69 -12.38 -5.98 -10.80
CA ASN A 69 -13.13 -7.21 -11.13
C ASN A 69 -13.37 -8.13 -9.91
N GLY A 70 -13.68 -7.56 -8.74
CA GLY A 70 -13.94 -8.32 -7.51
C GLY A 70 -12.69 -8.79 -6.76
N GLU A 71 -11.49 -8.45 -7.23
CA GLU A 71 -10.22 -8.78 -6.57
C GLU A 71 -9.49 -7.51 -6.14
N LEU A 72 -8.92 -7.51 -4.92
CA LEU A 72 -8.05 -6.45 -4.45
C LEU A 72 -6.63 -6.66 -5.01
N LEU A 73 -6.19 -5.70 -5.82
CA LEU A 73 -4.88 -5.71 -6.47
C LEU A 73 -4.03 -4.54 -5.98
N ILE A 74 -2.72 -4.76 -5.89
CA ILE A 74 -1.72 -3.72 -5.63
C ILE A 74 -1.05 -3.29 -6.93
N GLY A 75 -0.76 -2.00 -7.06
CA GLY A 75 -0.17 -1.46 -8.27
C GLY A 75 0.23 0.00 -8.15
N VAL A 76 0.50 0.62 -9.29
CA VAL A 76 0.84 2.05 -9.39
C VAL A 76 -0.19 2.78 -10.25
N ILE A 77 -0.46 4.03 -9.90
CA ILE A 77 -1.25 4.92 -10.75
C ILE A 77 -0.29 5.75 -11.60
N LYS A 78 -0.42 5.65 -12.92
CA LYS A 78 0.30 6.48 -13.88
C LYS A 78 -0.69 7.03 -14.90
N LYS A 79 -0.68 8.36 -15.11
CA LYS A 79 -1.58 9.04 -16.06
C LYS A 79 -3.06 8.66 -15.84
N GLN A 80 -3.52 8.66 -14.59
CA GLN A 80 -4.88 8.27 -14.19
C GLN A 80 -5.26 6.83 -14.60
N GLN A 81 -4.27 5.93 -14.74
CA GLN A 81 -4.53 4.52 -14.99
C GLN A 81 -3.85 3.71 -13.90
N PHE A 82 -4.62 2.79 -13.32
CA PHE A 82 -4.09 1.83 -12.38
C PHE A 82 -3.45 0.66 -13.12
N ASN A 83 -2.17 0.45 -12.84
CA ASN A 83 -1.37 -0.63 -13.42
C ASN A 83 -1.06 -1.63 -12.29
N PRO A 84 -1.73 -2.79 -12.26
CA PRO A 84 -1.44 -3.81 -11.26
C PRO A 84 -0.02 -4.34 -11.45
N ILE A 85 0.67 -4.60 -10.33
CA ILE A 85 2.01 -5.18 -10.33
C ILE A 85 1.92 -6.57 -9.70
N LYS A 86 2.34 -7.59 -10.46
CA LYS A 86 2.41 -8.97 -9.95
C LYS A 86 3.80 -9.20 -9.38
N SER A 87 3.90 -9.33 -8.06
CA SER A 87 5.15 -9.53 -7.34
C SER A 87 4.84 -10.08 -5.96
N GLU A 88 5.42 -11.23 -5.61
CA GLU A 88 5.27 -11.86 -4.30
C GLU A 88 5.51 -10.88 -3.13
N PRO A 89 6.59 -10.07 -3.10
CA PRO A 89 6.76 -9.03 -2.08
C PRO A 89 5.61 -8.03 -1.97
N LEU A 90 4.98 -7.67 -3.10
CA LEU A 90 3.89 -6.70 -3.11
C LEU A 90 2.57 -7.34 -2.74
N ASP A 91 2.37 -8.62 -3.08
CA ASP A 91 1.22 -9.39 -2.63
C ASP A 91 1.25 -9.58 -1.10
N GLU A 92 2.42 -9.90 -0.52
CA GLU A 92 2.61 -9.92 0.94
C GLU A 92 2.32 -8.55 1.57
N LEU A 93 2.85 -7.47 0.98
CA LEU A 93 2.59 -6.10 1.44
C LEU A 93 1.09 -5.76 1.40
N LYS A 94 0.41 -6.13 0.32
CA LYS A 94 -1.03 -5.94 0.15
C LYS A 94 -1.79 -6.62 1.26
N ASP A 95 -1.51 -7.89 1.53
CA ASP A 95 -2.21 -8.66 2.56
C ASP A 95 -1.98 -8.07 3.96
N MET A 96 -0.74 -7.62 4.26
CA MET A 96 -0.41 -6.92 5.50
C MET A 96 -1.14 -5.58 5.67
N VAL A 97 -1.35 -4.84 4.59
CA VAL A 97 -2.10 -3.57 4.60
C VAL A 97 -3.60 -3.85 4.80
N LEU A 98 -4.14 -4.85 4.08
CA LEU A 98 -5.55 -5.21 4.17
C LEU A 98 -5.94 -5.72 5.56
N ALA A 99 -5.13 -6.60 6.15
CA ALA A 99 -5.37 -7.09 7.51
C ALA A 99 -5.48 -5.93 8.52
N ARG A 100 -4.53 -4.99 8.47
CA ARG A 100 -4.55 -3.80 9.35
C ARG A 100 -5.70 -2.85 9.04
N TYR A 101 -6.05 -2.70 7.77
CA TYR A 101 -7.20 -1.89 7.38
C TYR A 101 -8.51 -2.46 7.95
N GLU A 102 -8.70 -3.77 7.87
CA GLU A 102 -9.86 -4.43 8.48
C GLU A 102 -9.94 -4.24 9.99
N ASP A 103 -8.81 -4.39 10.69
CA ASP A 103 -8.74 -4.18 12.14
C ASP A 103 -9.17 -2.73 12.51
N MET A 104 -8.65 -1.73 11.79
CA MET A 104 -9.05 -0.33 12.00
C MET A 104 -10.53 -0.09 11.77
N VAL A 105 -11.10 -0.68 10.71
CA VAL A 105 -12.52 -0.53 10.38
C VAL A 105 -13.39 -1.19 11.44
N ARG A 106 -12.94 -2.32 12.01
CA ARG A 106 -13.63 -2.99 13.13
C ARG A 106 -13.57 -2.18 14.41
N GLU A 107 -12.42 -1.60 14.76
CA GLU A 107 -12.27 -0.78 15.97
C GLU A 107 -13.14 0.47 15.93
N LYS A 108 -13.29 1.12 14.78
CA LYS A 108 -14.15 2.31 14.62
C LYS A 108 -15.66 2.04 14.70
N ARG A 109 -16.09 0.78 14.68
CA ARG A 109 -17.51 0.38 14.73
C ARG A 109 -17.96 -0.05 16.13
N LYS A 110 -17.04 -0.13 17.09
CA LYS A 110 -17.35 -0.31 18.51
C LYS A 110 -17.60 1.03 19.18
#